data_AF-A0A524C348-F1
#
_entry.id   AF-A0A524C348-F1
#
_cell.length_a   1.000
_cell.length_b   1.000
_cell.length_c   1.000
_cell.angle_alpha   90.00
_cell.angle_beta   90.00
_cell.angle_gamma   90.00
#
_symmetry.space_group_name_H-M   'P 1'
#
loop_
_entity.id
_entity.type
_entity.pdbx_description
1 polymer ?
#
loop_
_entity_poly.entity_id
_entity_poly.type
_entity_poly.pdbx_seq_one_letter_code
_entity_poly.pdbx_strand_id
1 'polypeptide(L)'
;MSVRPFPERRDEPGKKVLLIPVILLLAGAFLMWVHPDTRFIGAVLALTGVMTVFLVGMVYADLWVAHRRTKKMIEERRASFQEDEEEMEDYDPFVDELEDEDNQKLD
;
A
#
# COMPACT_ATOMS: atom_id res chain seq x y z
N MET A 1 -21.75 24.96 1.27
CA MET A 1 -20.98 24.40 0.14
C MET A 1 -20.58 22.98 0.54
N SER A 2 -21.27 21.95 0.05
CA SER A 2 -21.02 20.56 0.48
C SER A 2 -19.94 19.93 -0.39
N VAL A 3 -18.74 19.78 0.17
CA VAL A 3 -17.64 19.06 -0.50
C VAL A 3 -18.03 17.58 -0.59
N ARG A 4 -18.15 17.05 -1.81
CA ARG A 4 -18.36 15.61 -2.01
C ARG A 4 -17.09 14.87 -1.56
N PRO A 5 -17.18 13.84 -0.72
CA PRO A 5 -16.03 13.03 -0.39
C PRO A 5 -15.49 12.36 -1.66
N PHE A 6 -14.15 12.31 -1.75
CA PHE A 6 -13.44 11.66 -2.84
C PHE A 6 -13.84 10.17 -2.91
N PRO A 7 -14.05 9.59 -4.10
CA PRO A 7 -14.48 8.20 -4.22
C PRO A 7 -13.45 7.25 -3.61
N GLU A 8 -13.91 6.37 -2.73
CA GLU A 8 -13.10 5.30 -2.12
C GLU A 8 -12.51 4.41 -3.22
N ARG A 9 -11.17 4.31 -3.24
CA ARG A 9 -10.49 3.35 -4.10
C ARG A 9 -10.77 1.94 -3.59
N ARG A 10 -11.25 1.07 -4.47
CA ARG A 10 -11.27 -0.37 -4.23
C ARG A 10 -9.82 -0.87 -4.26
N ASP A 11 -9.24 -1.03 -3.07
CA ASP A 11 -7.85 -1.45 -2.88
C ASP A 11 -7.65 -2.98 -2.93
N GLU A 12 -8.64 -3.76 -3.37
CA GLU A 12 -8.49 -5.21 -3.41
C GLU A 12 -7.78 -5.67 -4.70
N PRO A 13 -6.51 -6.11 -4.64
CA PRO A 13 -5.85 -6.67 -5.80
C PRO A 13 -6.57 -7.95 -6.21
N GLY A 14 -6.87 -8.09 -7.50
CA GLY A 14 -7.54 -9.26 -8.05
C GLY A 14 -6.70 -10.54 -7.85
N LYS A 15 -6.97 -11.28 -6.77
CA LYS A 15 -6.29 -12.55 -6.39
C LYS A 15 -6.20 -13.57 -7.54
N LYS A 16 -7.09 -13.45 -8.54
CA LYS A 16 -7.19 -14.32 -9.72
C LYS A 16 -5.94 -14.31 -10.61
N VAL A 17 -5.15 -13.23 -10.64
CA VAL A 17 -3.95 -13.15 -11.51
C VAL A 17 -2.85 -14.11 -11.03
N LEU A 18 -2.80 -14.39 -9.72
CA LEU A 18 -1.81 -15.30 -9.13
C LEU A 18 -2.08 -16.78 -9.44
N LEU A 19 -3.26 -17.10 -9.98
CA LEU A 19 -3.70 -18.46 -10.29
C LEU A 19 -3.08 -18.98 -11.61
N ILE A 20 -2.82 -18.07 -12.55
CA ILE A 20 -2.24 -18.37 -13.87
C ILE A 20 -0.92 -19.15 -13.76
N PRO A 21 0.10 -18.67 -13.01
CA PRO A 21 1.38 -19.37 -12.95
C PRO A 21 1.30 -20.73 -12.24
N VAL A 22 0.37 -20.90 -11.29
CA VAL A 22 0.11 -22.19 -10.62
C VAL A 22 -0.48 -23.21 -11.60
N ILE A 23 -1.44 -22.78 -12.42
CA ILE A 23 -2.04 -23.63 -13.46
C ILE A 23 -0.99 -24.05 -14.49
N LEU A 24 -0.12 -23.13 -14.93
CA LEU A 24 0.97 -23.44 -15.86
C LEU A 24 1.93 -24.51 -15.32
N LEU A 25 2.27 -24.44 -14.03
CA LEU A 25 3.17 -25.40 -13.39
C LEU A 25 2.52 -26.79 -13.31
N LEU A 26 1.27 -26.86 -12.87
CA LEU A 26 0.50 -28.12 -12.81
C LEU A 26 0.27 -28.73 -14.20
N ALA A 27 -0.09 -27.90 -15.19
CA ALA A 27 -0.31 -28.35 -16.56
C ALA A 27 0.99 -28.88 -17.20
N GLY A 28 2.12 -28.18 -17.01
CA GLY A 28 3.43 -28.62 -17.51
C GLY A 28 3.90 -29.94 -16.88
N ALA A 29 3.75 -30.07 -15.56
CA ALA A 29 4.08 -31.30 -14.83
C ALA A 29 3.19 -32.48 -15.25
N PHE A 30 1.89 -32.24 -15.42
CA PHE A 30 0.95 -33.25 -15.89
C PHE A 30 1.28 -33.71 -17.32
N LEU A 31 1.62 -32.77 -18.21
CA LEU A 31 1.98 -33.09 -19.59
C LEU A 31 3.23 -33.99 -19.68
N MET A 32 4.25 -33.72 -18.86
CA MET A 32 5.44 -34.57 -18.77
C MET A 32 5.14 -36.00 -18.31
N TRP A 33 4.17 -36.14 -17.40
CA TRP A 33 3.82 -37.42 -16.79
C TRP A 33 3.00 -38.29 -17.75
N VAL A 34 2.05 -37.70 -18.47
CA VAL A 34 1.13 -38.42 -19.35
C VAL A 34 1.74 -38.69 -20.73
N HIS A 35 2.55 -37.78 -21.27
CA HIS A 35 3.02 -37.86 -22.65
C HIS A 35 4.56 -37.84 -22.73
N PRO A 36 5.21 -39.02 -22.87
CA PRO A 36 6.66 -39.10 -22.96
C PRO A 36 7.24 -38.35 -24.18
N ASP A 37 6.49 -38.30 -25.30
CA ASP A 37 6.92 -37.64 -26.54
C ASP A 37 6.89 -36.10 -26.43
N THR A 38 6.08 -35.54 -25.54
CA THR A 38 5.97 -34.08 -25.33
C THR A 38 6.70 -33.59 -24.09
N ARG A 39 7.57 -34.43 -23.49
CA ARG A 39 8.37 -34.07 -22.30
C ARG A 39 9.15 -32.76 -22.47
N PHE A 40 9.70 -32.51 -23.65
CA PHE A 40 10.40 -31.25 -23.93
C PHE A 40 9.47 -30.03 -23.81
N ILE A 41 8.26 -30.12 -24.40
CA ILE A 41 7.25 -29.05 -24.32
C ILE A 41 6.76 -28.88 -22.88
N GLY A 42 6.56 -30.00 -22.16
CA GLY A 42 6.24 -29.99 -20.73
C GLY A 42 7.34 -29.31 -19.90
N ALA A 43 8.61 -29.51 -20.24
CA ALA A 43 9.76 -28.86 -19.59
C ALA A 43 9.76 -27.37 -19.79
N VAL A 44 9.54 -26.92 -21.02
CA VAL A 44 9.45 -25.50 -21.33
C VAL A 44 8.28 -24.87 -20.58
N LEU A 45 7.09 -25.48 -20.62
CA LEU A 45 5.91 -24.99 -19.90
C LEU A 45 6.13 -24.90 -18.38
N ALA A 46 6.70 -25.94 -17.78
CA ALA A 46 7.00 -25.95 -16.35
C ALA A 46 8.04 -24.88 -15.98
N LEU A 47 9.11 -24.73 -16.78
CA LEU A 47 10.13 -23.71 -16.58
C LEU A 47 9.54 -22.30 -16.69
N THR A 48 8.70 -22.05 -17.71
CA THR A 48 7.99 -20.78 -17.87
C THR A 48 7.05 -20.51 -16.69
N GLY A 49 6.35 -21.54 -16.20
CA GLY A 49 5.51 -21.45 -15.00
C GLY A 49 6.32 -21.01 -13.77
N VAL A 50 7.44 -21.69 -13.48
CA VAL A 50 8.34 -21.36 -12.37
C VAL A 50 8.89 -19.94 -12.49
N MET A 51 9.38 -19.55 -13.68
CA MET A 51 9.86 -18.19 -13.93
C MET A 51 8.79 -17.14 -13.67
N THR A 52 7.54 -17.42 -14.07
CA THR A 52 6.42 -16.51 -13.86
C THR A 52 6.06 -16.39 -12.37
N VAL A 53 6.01 -17.50 -11.62
CA VAL A 53 5.83 -17.47 -10.15
C VAL A 53 6.91 -16.62 -9.50
N PHE A 54 8.16 -16.82 -9.91
CA PHE A 54 9.30 -16.11 -9.33
C PHE A 54 9.24 -14.60 -9.59
N LEU A 55 8.96 -14.19 -10.83
CA LEU A 55 8.79 -12.79 -11.20
C LEU A 55 7.64 -12.12 -10.45
N VAL A 56 6.47 -12.76 -10.44
CA VAL A 56 5.29 -12.23 -9.73
C VAL A 56 5.57 -12.14 -8.22
N GLY A 57 6.23 -13.15 -7.65
CA GLY A 57 6.63 -13.17 -6.24
C GLY A 57 7.61 -12.05 -5.89
N MET A 58 8.61 -11.80 -6.75
CA MET A 58 9.57 -10.72 -6.57
C MET A 58 8.89 -9.35 -6.62
N VAL A 59 7.99 -9.14 -7.59
CA VAL A 59 7.21 -7.89 -7.71
C VAL A 59 6.32 -7.70 -6.48
N TYR A 60 5.66 -8.75 -6.00
CA TYR A 60 4.84 -8.67 -4.78
C TYR A 60 5.67 -8.35 -3.54
N ALA A 61 6.86 -8.93 -3.42
CA ALA A 61 7.78 -8.63 -2.33
C ALA A 61 8.23 -7.16 -2.37
N ASP A 62 8.52 -6.63 -3.55
CA ASP A 62 8.91 -5.23 -3.75
C ASP A 62 7.76 -4.27 -3.41
N LEU A 63 6.54 -4.58 -3.88
CA LEU A 63 5.32 -3.84 -3.52
C LEU A 63 5.03 -3.87 -2.01
N TRP A 64 5.25 -5.01 -1.35
CA TRP A 64 5.07 -5.14 0.09
C TRP A 64 6.06 -4.27 0.87
N VAL A 65 7.33 -4.25 0.46
CA VAL A 65 8.36 -3.41 1.07
C VAL A 65 8.03 -1.92 0.86
N ALA A 66 7.63 -1.54 -0.36
CA ALA A 66 7.21 -0.17 -0.65
C ALA A 66 6.01 0.26 0.20
N HIS A 67 4.98 -0.58 0.29
CA HIS A 67 3.78 -0.30 1.09
C HIS A 67 4.11 -0.15 2.58
N ARG A 68 4.94 -1.03 3.13
CA ARG A 68 5.40 -0.94 4.53
C ARG A 68 6.14 0.37 4.79
N ARG A 69 6.99 0.81 3.85
CA ARG A 69 7.74 2.06 3.94
C ARG A 69 6.82 3.28 3.87
N THR A 70 5.84 3.27 2.96
CA THR A 70 4.84 4.35 2.84
C THR A 70 3.97 4.43 4.09
N LYS A 71 3.52 3.29 4.64
CA LYS A 71 2.75 3.25 5.88
C LYS A 71 3.55 3.85 7.04
N LYS A 72 4.84 3.52 7.16
CA LYS A 72 5.73 4.08 8.18
C LYS A 72 5.89 5.59 8.05
N MET A 73 6.06 6.13 6.84
CA MET A 73 6.14 7.59 6.63
C MET A 73 4.83 8.31 6.96
N ILE A 74 3.68 7.69 6.67
CA ILE A 74 2.37 8.25 7.01
C ILE A 74 2.18 8.24 8.53
N GLU A 75 2.60 7.17 9.19
CA GLU A 75 2.54 7.03 10.66
C GLU A 75 3.46 8.05 11.35
N GLU A 76 4.70 8.22 10.88
CA GLU A 76 5.63 9.25 11.38
C GLU A 76 5.07 10.67 11.19
N ARG A 77 4.45 10.97 10.04
CA ARG A 77 3.78 12.28 9.83
C ARG A 77 2.55 12.46 10.72
N ARG A 78 1.78 11.41 10.97
CA ARG A 78 0.62 11.51 11.88
C ARG A 78 1.07 11.72 13.32
N ALA A 79 2.15 11.05 13.73
CA ALA A 79 2.74 11.26 15.05
C ALA A 79 3.26 12.69 15.21
N SER A 80 3.97 13.25 14.22
CA SER A 80 4.44 14.64 14.29
C SER A 80 3.29 15.65 14.33
N PHE A 81 2.21 15.42 13.58
CA PHE A 81 1.01 16.28 13.63
C PHE A 81 0.26 16.18 14.98
N GLN A 82 0.33 15.04 15.68
CA GLN A 82 -0.22 14.90 17.03
C GLN A 82 0.68 15.53 18.10
N GLU A 83 2.00 15.42 17.98
CA GLU A 83 2.94 16.12 18.87
C GLU A 83 2.83 17.65 18.70
N ASP A 84 2.66 18.14 17.47
CA ASP A 84 2.42 19.57 17.21
C ASP A 84 1.04 20.06 17.70
N GLU A 85 0.00 19.20 17.73
CA GLU A 85 -1.30 19.52 18.34
C GLU A 85 -1.23 19.57 19.88
N GLU A 86 -0.46 18.69 20.52
CA GLU A 86 -0.26 18.71 21.99
C GLU A 86 0.61 19.88 22.47
N GLU A 87 1.54 20.41 21.64
CA GLU A 87 2.30 21.64 21.95
C GLU A 87 1.55 22.95 21.58
N MET A 88 0.54 22.91 20.71
CA MET A 88 -0.25 24.09 20.30
C MET A 88 -1.55 24.30 21.07
N GLU A 89 -1.98 23.39 21.94
CA GLU A 89 -3.19 23.58 22.75
C GLU A 89 -3.04 24.64 23.87
N ASP A 90 -1.83 25.15 24.14
CA ASP A 90 -1.55 26.10 25.25
C ASP A 90 -1.14 27.51 24.80
N TYR A 91 -1.23 27.84 23.50
CA TYR A 91 -0.96 29.20 23.00
C TYR A 91 -2.01 29.65 21.99
N ASP A 92 -3.04 30.37 22.46
CA ASP A 92 -3.98 31.10 21.62
C ASP A 92 -3.48 32.54 21.39
N PRO A 93 -2.87 32.85 20.24
CA PRO A 93 -2.31 34.19 19.95
C PRO A 93 -3.38 35.29 19.82
N PHE A 94 -4.67 34.95 19.84
CA PHE A 94 -5.76 35.91 19.77
C PHE A 94 -6.37 36.25 21.15
N VAL A 95 -5.97 35.56 22.22
CA VAL A 95 -6.41 35.87 23.59
C VAL A 95 -5.57 37.00 24.20
N ASP A 96 -4.26 37.01 23.93
CA ASP A 96 -3.35 38.05 24.46
C ASP A 96 -3.62 39.45 23.88
N GLU A 97 -4.22 39.56 22.68
CA GLU A 97 -4.44 40.85 22.02
C GLU A 97 -5.73 41.56 22.49
N LEU A 98 -6.61 40.88 23.24
CA LEU A 98 -7.90 41.42 23.69
C LEU A 98 -7.85 42.01 25.12
N GLU A 99 -6.90 41.61 25.96
CA GLU A 99 -6.83 42.09 27.35
C GLU A 99 -6.16 43.48 27.49
N ASP A 100 -5.36 43.90 26.50
CA ASP A 100 -4.65 45.19 26.53
C ASP A 100 -5.53 46.39 26.09
N GLU A 101 -6.61 46.17 25.34
CA GLU A 101 -7.50 47.25 24.89
C GLU A 101 -8.56 47.68 25.92
N ASP A 102 -8.96 46.79 26.84
CA ASP A 102 -10.01 47.09 27.82
C ASP A 102 -9.50 47.88 29.05
N ASN A 103 -8.20 47.81 29.36
CA ASN A 103 -7.60 48.54 30.49
C ASN A 103 -7.22 50.01 30.18
N GLN A 104 -7.36 50.49 28.93
CA GLN A 104 -7.05 51.89 28.57
C GLN A 104 -8.26 52.83 28.57
N LYS A 105 -9.47 52.36 28.89
CA LYS A 105 -10.69 53.20 28.93
C LYS A 105 -11.14 53.61 30.34
N LEU A 106 -10.37 53.27 31.37
CA LEU A 106 -10.66 53.62 32.76
C LEU A 106 -9.46 54.35 33.39
N ASP A 107 -9.15 55.54 32.88
CA ASP A 107 -8.51 56.63 33.64
C ASP A 107 -8.89 58.00 33.04
#